data_AF-A0A2T3FX41-F1
#
_entry.id   AF-A0A2T3FX41-F1
#
_cell.length_a   1.000
_cell.length_b   1.000
_cell.length_c   1.000
_cell.angle_alpha   90.00
_cell.angle_beta   90.00
_cell.angle_gamma   90.00
#
_symmetry.space_group_name_H-M   'P 1'
#
loop_
_entity.id
_entity.type
_entity.pdbx_description
1 polymer ?
#
loop_
_entity_poly.entity_id
_entity_poly.type
_entity_poly.pdbx_seq_one_letter_code
_entity_poly.pdbx_strand_id
1 'polypeptide(L)'
;MKIKKIFLSMLLMIVAICFCPTKVFATSTIERTTTLDVSKFIQDEENKEEGWSWNSTTNTLTLTNVNFNTGDNMSIVLPSDRDIHIVSNGNNKLISSKTVIYGKKDGPGFIIFGGNGLLELNSKKELPTIDANDLLFESGTVNAIGGSIITMQTIKVDGGYVKVDTSQVSDDGWTDGLYACGSIEISSGTVDIISNRVGIFATGTGHPNPTTGIKITGGNIDVSAKLYGMCSGNNTYKKDVYIETTGTIDFKDSSIGIALANGNLTIKKGNIILKEGNQLYVNSKSNTQGTVTIEKADYTKVNEAKSKVPADLSVYTDESVKALQDALAAVVEDKDVTEQIAVNGYATSIENAIVGLKYKPADYTKVNEAKAKVPNDLNIYTDETVKTLKDALALVEEGKNITEQTTVDGYADAINKAIEGLVKKNISYKVIEGEGETFVKESGKDISIRIDHEYTENVKVEVDDQEVDKVHYKVTKGSTIITFDDMYLNTLAVGTHHVKVTFKDGYATTTLIIKEQTKDNNEKKDTISNNQENVKAENKQEVKKVNTGDNTNIIGITLLLVGSLIVLIYLNKKKTA
;
A
#
# COMPACT_ATOMS: atom_id res chain seq x y z
N MET A 1 15.52 -2.84 -19.71
CA MET A 1 14.78 -3.17 -18.46
C MET A 1 15.21 -4.54 -17.92
N LYS A 2 16.52 -4.75 -17.65
CA LYS A 2 17.12 -6.09 -17.39
C LYS A 2 17.87 -6.22 -16.05
N ILE A 3 17.81 -5.23 -15.15
CA ILE A 3 18.65 -5.20 -13.93
C ILE A 3 17.83 -5.31 -12.62
N LYS A 4 16.48 -5.24 -12.67
CA LYS A 4 15.66 -5.25 -11.44
C LYS A 4 15.20 -6.63 -10.95
N LYS A 5 15.40 -7.72 -11.71
CA LYS A 5 14.94 -9.08 -11.31
C LYS A 5 15.93 -9.85 -10.41
N ILE A 6 17.19 -9.45 -10.35
CA ILE A 6 18.22 -10.15 -9.56
C ILE A 6 18.21 -9.70 -8.08
N PHE A 7 17.65 -8.53 -7.77
CA PHE A 7 17.65 -8.01 -6.40
C PHE A 7 16.51 -8.53 -5.51
N LEU A 8 15.47 -9.16 -6.07
CA LEU A 8 14.33 -9.62 -5.28
C LEU A 8 14.53 -11.05 -4.72
N SER A 9 15.33 -11.91 -5.37
CA SER A 9 15.69 -13.22 -4.81
C SER A 9 16.81 -13.13 -3.77
N MET A 10 17.76 -12.19 -3.91
CA MET A 10 18.75 -11.90 -2.86
C MET A 10 18.10 -11.32 -1.59
N LEU A 11 17.00 -10.58 -1.70
CA LEU A 11 16.33 -9.98 -0.53
C LEU A 11 15.57 -11.04 0.30
N LEU A 12 14.99 -12.07 -0.32
CA LEU A 12 14.38 -13.19 0.41
C LEU A 12 15.41 -14.12 1.06
N MET A 13 16.63 -14.20 0.52
CA MET A 13 17.73 -14.95 1.13
C MET A 13 18.37 -14.20 2.32
N ILE A 14 18.25 -12.87 2.38
CA ILE A 14 18.78 -12.03 3.47
C ILE A 14 17.76 -11.84 4.62
N VAL A 15 16.46 -12.00 4.37
CA VAL A 15 15.42 -11.84 5.41
C VAL A 15 15.35 -13.03 6.40
N ALA A 16 16.06 -14.14 6.15
CA ALA A 16 16.27 -15.20 7.14
C ALA A 16 17.55 -15.06 7.98
N ILE A 17 18.41 -14.06 7.70
CA ILE A 17 19.69 -13.86 8.42
C ILE A 17 19.66 -12.64 9.36
N CYS A 18 18.62 -11.80 9.29
CA CYS A 18 18.56 -10.57 10.08
C CYS A 18 17.41 -10.54 11.07
N PHE A 19 17.38 -11.45 12.06
CA PHE A 19 16.86 -11.22 13.42
C PHE A 19 17.29 -12.36 14.35
N CYS A 20 18.61 -12.48 14.57
CA CYS A 20 19.11 -12.99 15.83
C CYS A 20 20.12 -11.96 16.34
N PRO A 21 19.95 -11.38 17.54
CA PRO A 21 21.10 -10.79 18.19
C PRO A 21 22.11 -11.93 18.33
N THR A 22 23.22 -11.86 17.58
CA THR A 22 24.39 -12.71 17.82
C THR A 22 24.90 -12.37 19.22
N LYS A 23 24.29 -12.97 20.24
CA LYS A 23 25.03 -13.29 21.46
C LYS A 23 26.13 -14.20 20.98
N VAL A 24 27.34 -13.66 20.90
CA VAL A 24 28.56 -14.47 20.79
C VAL A 24 28.58 -15.30 22.08
N PHE A 25 27.99 -16.49 22.04
CA PHE A 25 28.14 -17.45 23.12
C PHE A 25 29.61 -17.87 23.08
N ALA A 26 30.34 -17.51 24.13
CA ALA A 26 31.72 -17.90 24.29
C ALA A 26 31.78 -19.44 24.37
N THR A 27 32.52 -20.08 23.47
CA THR A 27 32.94 -21.47 23.60
C THR A 27 33.67 -21.67 24.92
N SER A 28 33.58 -22.86 25.51
CA SER A 28 34.37 -23.27 26.66
C SER A 28 35.83 -23.00 26.36
N THR A 29 36.52 -22.41 27.33
CA THR A 29 37.96 -22.15 27.27
C THR A 29 38.77 -23.43 27.39
N ILE A 30 38.14 -24.55 27.77
CA ILE A 30 38.78 -25.85 27.96
C ILE A 30 38.56 -26.68 26.70
N GLU A 31 39.67 -27.01 26.05
CA GLU A 31 39.70 -27.85 24.86
C GLU A 31 39.83 -29.32 25.25
N ARG A 32 38.88 -30.16 24.81
CA ARG A 32 38.99 -31.62 24.91
C ARG A 32 39.81 -32.17 23.74
N THR A 33 40.82 -32.98 24.05
CA THR A 33 41.71 -33.60 23.05
C THR A 33 41.50 -35.11 22.85
N THR A 34 40.59 -35.72 23.61
CA THR A 34 40.31 -37.17 23.59
C THR A 34 38.83 -37.46 23.27
N THR A 35 38.53 -38.68 22.82
CA THR A 35 37.16 -39.10 22.52
C THR A 35 36.25 -39.05 23.75
N LEU A 36 35.06 -38.48 23.59
CA LEU A 36 33.94 -38.68 24.51
C LEU A 36 33.16 -39.94 24.11
N ASP A 37 33.45 -41.05 24.78
CA ASP A 37 32.79 -42.34 24.52
C ASP A 37 31.61 -42.56 25.47
N VAL A 38 30.46 -42.01 25.08
CA VAL A 38 29.20 -42.09 25.83
C VAL A 38 28.64 -43.52 25.82
N SER A 39 29.05 -44.36 24.87
CA SER A 39 28.60 -45.76 24.80
C SER A 39 28.98 -46.62 26.00
N LYS A 40 29.86 -46.10 26.87
CA LYS A 40 30.29 -46.74 28.12
C LYS A 40 29.52 -46.24 29.35
N PHE A 41 28.72 -45.20 29.23
CA PHE A 41 28.03 -44.58 30.35
C PHE A 41 26.75 -45.35 30.68
N ILE A 42 26.66 -45.83 31.91
CA ILE A 42 25.51 -46.58 32.44
C ILE A 42 24.69 -45.78 33.46
N GLN A 43 25.19 -44.62 33.86
CA GLN A 43 24.62 -43.68 34.83
C GLN A 43 24.82 -42.25 34.32
N ASP A 44 24.21 -41.27 34.99
CA ASP A 44 24.42 -39.86 34.68
C ASP A 44 25.89 -39.48 34.87
N GLU A 45 26.45 -38.74 33.91
CA GLU A 45 27.85 -38.30 33.90
C GLU A 45 27.90 -36.84 33.41
N GLU A 46 28.78 -36.00 33.96
CA GLU A 46 28.91 -34.62 33.49
C GLU A 46 30.34 -34.08 33.60
N ASN A 47 30.65 -33.11 32.75
CA ASN A 47 31.80 -32.24 32.92
C ASN A 47 31.38 -30.78 32.64
N LYS A 48 31.13 -30.05 33.72
CA LYS A 48 30.68 -28.65 33.67
C LYS A 48 31.73 -27.71 33.08
N GLU A 49 33.00 -28.03 33.24
CA GLU A 49 34.12 -27.22 32.73
C GLU A 49 34.25 -27.36 31.21
N GLU A 50 34.11 -28.57 30.68
CA GLU A 50 34.09 -28.84 29.24
C GLU A 50 32.73 -28.53 28.60
N GLY A 51 31.67 -28.40 29.39
CA GLY A 51 30.34 -27.97 28.95
C GLY A 51 29.42 -29.09 28.47
N TRP A 52 29.62 -30.35 28.89
CA TRP A 52 28.74 -31.46 28.50
C TRP A 52 28.16 -32.22 29.70
N SER A 53 26.98 -32.80 29.50
CA SER A 53 26.35 -33.72 30.46
C SER A 53 25.59 -34.84 29.75
N TRP A 54 25.54 -35.99 30.38
CA TRP A 54 24.84 -37.19 29.96
C TRP A 54 23.76 -37.54 30.98
N ASN A 55 22.53 -37.71 30.50
CA ASN A 55 21.40 -38.20 31.28
C ASN A 55 21.05 -39.62 30.82
N SER A 56 21.34 -40.62 31.66
CA SER A 56 21.14 -42.03 31.31
C SER A 56 19.67 -42.46 31.29
N THR A 57 18.78 -41.70 31.93
CA THR A 57 17.34 -42.00 31.95
C THR A 57 16.68 -41.64 30.63
N THR A 58 17.08 -40.51 30.04
CA THR A 58 16.54 -39.97 28.79
C THR A 58 17.47 -40.21 27.60
N ASN A 59 18.59 -40.90 27.80
CA ASN A 59 19.64 -41.10 26.80
C ASN A 59 20.07 -39.79 26.11
N THR A 60 20.19 -38.72 26.88
CA THR A 60 20.43 -37.37 26.35
C THR A 60 21.85 -36.90 26.65
N LEU A 61 22.60 -36.58 25.60
CA LEU A 61 23.86 -35.85 25.65
C LEU A 61 23.59 -34.37 25.40
N THR A 62 23.75 -33.54 26.43
CA THR A 62 23.67 -32.08 26.28
C THR A 62 25.06 -31.50 26.07
N LEU A 63 25.22 -30.69 25.02
CA LEU A 63 26.43 -29.95 24.70
C LEU A 63 26.15 -28.45 24.83
N THR A 64 26.90 -27.76 25.68
CA THR A 64 26.77 -26.32 25.92
C THR A 64 28.11 -25.64 25.72
N ASN A 65 28.26 -24.97 24.58
CA ASN A 65 29.48 -24.25 24.21
C ASN A 65 30.75 -25.13 24.20
N VAL A 66 30.68 -26.42 23.85
CA VAL A 66 31.86 -27.30 23.93
C VAL A 66 32.91 -26.96 22.86
N ASN A 67 34.19 -27.19 23.15
CA ASN A 67 35.31 -27.10 22.20
C ASN A 67 36.13 -28.39 22.19
N PHE A 68 35.87 -29.28 21.23
CA PHE A 68 36.57 -30.56 21.10
C PHE A 68 37.49 -30.50 19.87
N ASN A 69 38.76 -30.85 20.06
CA ASN A 69 39.76 -30.96 19.01
C ASN A 69 40.56 -32.24 19.25
N THR A 70 40.02 -33.35 18.77
CA THR A 70 40.43 -34.70 19.20
C THR A 70 41.57 -35.32 18.39
N GLY A 71 42.18 -34.54 17.50
CA GLY A 71 43.27 -35.01 16.63
C GLY A 71 42.85 -36.23 15.81
N ASP A 72 43.62 -37.31 15.88
CA ASP A 72 43.35 -38.55 15.14
C ASP A 72 42.35 -39.50 15.84
N ASN A 73 41.57 -38.97 16.78
CA ASN A 73 40.50 -39.69 17.46
C ASN A 73 39.14 -39.15 17.04
N MET A 74 38.11 -40.01 17.08
CA MET A 74 36.72 -39.54 16.98
C MET A 74 36.39 -38.57 18.12
N SER A 75 35.53 -37.58 17.87
CA SER A 75 35.17 -36.62 18.93
C SER A 75 34.15 -37.22 19.89
N ILE A 76 33.10 -37.85 19.36
CA ILE A 76 32.04 -38.51 20.16
C ILE A 76 31.78 -39.91 19.61
N VAL A 77 31.70 -40.89 20.51
CA VAL A 77 31.24 -42.26 20.22
C VAL A 77 29.96 -42.55 20.99
N LEU A 78 28.93 -42.99 20.28
CA LEU A 78 27.57 -43.20 20.80
C LEU A 78 27.19 -44.69 20.73
N PRO A 79 26.36 -45.16 21.68
CA PRO A 79 25.76 -46.49 21.56
C PRO A 79 24.78 -46.50 20.39
N SER A 80 24.42 -47.69 19.93
CA SER A 80 23.50 -47.89 18.81
C SER A 80 22.30 -48.77 19.15
N ASP A 81 22.27 -49.34 20.35
CA ASP A 81 21.20 -50.23 20.80
C ASP A 81 19.91 -49.51 21.20
N ARG A 82 19.93 -48.17 21.24
CA ARG A 82 18.83 -47.31 21.71
C ARG A 82 18.94 -45.91 21.08
N ASP A 83 17.83 -45.18 21.09
CA ASP A 83 17.81 -43.79 20.63
C ASP A 83 18.61 -42.88 21.56
N ILE A 84 19.39 -41.97 20.96
CA ILE A 84 20.24 -41.01 21.64
C ILE A 84 19.87 -39.60 21.21
N HIS A 85 19.54 -38.75 22.17
CA HIS A 85 19.30 -37.33 21.92
C HIS A 85 20.59 -36.53 22.13
N ILE A 86 21.00 -35.77 21.12
CA ILE A 86 22.07 -34.77 21.23
C ILE A 86 21.41 -33.40 21.24
N VAL A 87 21.43 -32.74 22.39
CA VAL A 87 20.87 -31.41 22.58
C VAL A 87 22.00 -30.39 22.55
N SER A 88 22.02 -29.58 21.49
CA SER A 88 23.01 -28.51 21.33
C SER A 88 22.48 -27.18 21.86
N ASN A 89 23.23 -26.58 22.80
CA ASN A 89 22.99 -25.26 23.36
C ASN A 89 24.21 -24.37 23.10
N GLY A 90 23.98 -23.12 22.70
CA GLY A 90 25.07 -22.19 22.39
C GLY A 90 25.90 -22.64 21.17
N ASN A 91 27.19 -22.35 21.16
CA ASN A 91 28.09 -22.60 20.01
C ASN A 91 29.04 -23.75 20.31
N ASN A 92 28.75 -24.93 19.77
CA ASN A 92 29.53 -26.16 19.98
C ASN A 92 30.43 -26.41 18.78
N LYS A 93 31.71 -26.70 19.03
CA LYS A 93 32.69 -26.96 17.98
C LYS A 93 33.39 -28.29 18.23
N LEU A 94 33.33 -29.20 17.26
CA LEU A 94 33.98 -30.50 17.31
C LEU A 94 34.83 -30.69 16.06
N ILE A 95 36.13 -30.88 16.24
CA ILE A 95 37.12 -31.06 15.18
C ILE A 95 37.83 -32.39 15.38
N SER A 96 37.93 -33.19 14.31
CA SER A 96 38.56 -34.50 14.31
C SER A 96 39.23 -34.76 12.95
N SER A 97 40.34 -35.49 12.90
CA SER A 97 40.91 -36.06 11.66
C SER A 97 40.29 -37.40 11.28
N LYS A 98 39.31 -37.86 12.06
CA LYS A 98 38.46 -39.01 11.76
C LYS A 98 37.00 -38.55 11.69
N THR A 99 36.08 -39.50 11.68
CA THR A 99 34.66 -39.23 11.93
C THR A 99 34.47 -38.45 13.22
N VAL A 100 33.69 -37.37 13.17
CA VAL A 100 33.48 -36.48 14.32
C VAL A 100 32.52 -37.14 15.30
N ILE A 101 31.37 -37.59 14.80
CA ILE A 101 30.35 -38.31 15.56
C ILE A 101 30.18 -39.71 14.97
N TYR A 102 30.50 -40.72 15.77
CA TYR A 102 30.38 -42.12 15.37
C TYR A 102 29.33 -42.83 16.23
N GLY A 103 28.24 -43.27 15.60
CA GLY A 103 27.33 -44.25 16.18
C GLY A 103 27.87 -45.65 15.92
N LYS A 104 27.92 -46.50 16.95
CA LYS A 104 28.29 -47.92 16.74
C LYS A 104 27.37 -48.55 15.68
N LYS A 105 27.91 -49.46 14.86
CA LYS A 105 27.13 -50.10 13.80
C LYS A 105 26.26 -51.22 14.39
N ASP A 106 25.19 -51.58 13.67
CA ASP A 106 24.33 -52.76 13.91
C ASP A 106 23.24 -52.68 14.99
N GLY A 107 22.95 -51.52 15.58
CA GLY A 107 21.87 -51.34 16.57
C GLY A 107 20.72 -50.46 16.07
N PRO A 108 19.47 -50.64 16.55
CA PRO A 108 18.28 -49.97 15.99
C PRO A 108 18.12 -48.49 16.35
N GLY A 109 19.01 -47.91 17.15
CA GLY A 109 18.87 -46.57 17.70
C GLY A 109 19.10 -45.43 16.71
N PHE A 110 18.25 -44.41 16.79
CA PHE A 110 18.44 -43.13 16.13
C PHE A 110 19.41 -42.25 16.94
N ILE A 111 20.28 -41.52 16.24
CA ILE A 111 20.88 -40.31 16.81
C ILE A 111 20.01 -39.13 16.40
N ILE A 112 19.48 -38.45 17.41
CA ILE A 112 18.48 -37.39 17.28
C ILE A 112 19.12 -36.06 17.66
N PHE A 113 19.30 -35.18 16.68
CA PHE A 113 19.84 -33.85 16.88
C PHE A 113 18.71 -32.85 17.16
N GLY A 114 18.83 -32.13 18.28
CA GLY A 114 17.92 -31.08 18.65
C GLY A 114 18.58 -29.94 19.43
N GLY A 115 17.73 -29.07 19.97
CA GLY A 115 18.13 -27.87 20.70
C GLY A 115 18.04 -26.61 19.84
N ASN A 116 18.63 -25.52 20.33
CA ASN A 116 18.61 -24.22 19.67
C ASN A 116 20.01 -23.68 19.36
N GLY A 117 21.05 -24.44 19.67
CA GLY A 117 22.44 -24.10 19.44
C GLY A 117 22.94 -24.42 18.03
N LEU A 118 24.17 -23.99 17.80
CA LEU A 118 25.02 -24.39 16.68
C LEU A 118 25.87 -25.58 17.10
N LEU A 119 25.91 -26.59 16.24
CA LEU A 119 26.84 -27.72 16.30
C LEU A 119 27.68 -27.72 15.02
N GLU A 120 28.91 -27.18 15.13
CA GLU A 120 29.89 -27.19 14.06
C GLU A 120 30.76 -28.43 14.15
N LEU A 121 30.65 -29.31 13.17
CA LEU A 121 31.36 -30.57 13.05
C LEU A 121 32.36 -30.47 11.90
N ASN A 122 33.63 -30.65 12.18
CA ASN A 122 34.69 -30.56 11.19
C ASN A 122 35.51 -31.85 11.15
N SER A 123 35.33 -32.64 10.10
CA SER A 123 36.18 -33.81 9.81
C SER A 123 37.32 -33.41 8.89
N LYS A 124 38.56 -33.66 9.30
CA LYS A 124 39.75 -33.46 8.47
C LYS A 124 40.05 -34.74 7.73
N LYS A 125 39.88 -34.69 6.41
CA LYS A 125 40.26 -35.70 5.39
C LYS A 125 39.43 -36.98 5.36
N GLU A 126 39.01 -37.33 4.14
CA GLU A 126 38.59 -38.63 3.59
C GLU A 126 37.49 -39.43 4.29
N LEU A 127 37.23 -39.26 5.59
CA LEU A 127 36.22 -39.94 6.39
C LEU A 127 34.94 -39.12 6.53
N PRO A 128 33.78 -39.76 6.76
CA PRO A 128 32.52 -39.04 6.94
C PRO A 128 32.53 -38.19 8.21
N THR A 129 31.83 -37.05 8.20
CA THR A 129 31.69 -36.19 9.39
C THR A 129 30.83 -36.86 10.47
N ILE A 130 29.76 -37.53 10.04
CA ILE A 130 28.89 -38.35 10.88
C ILE A 130 28.74 -39.72 10.23
N ASP A 131 28.94 -40.79 10.98
CA ASP A 131 28.68 -42.17 10.56
C ASP A 131 27.78 -42.83 11.61
N ALA A 132 26.57 -43.21 11.21
CA ALA A 132 25.53 -43.68 12.11
C ALA A 132 24.64 -44.76 11.46
N ASN A 133 23.79 -45.41 12.26
CA ASN A 133 22.79 -46.32 11.71
C ASN A 133 21.57 -45.54 11.19
N ASP A 134 20.94 -44.74 12.05
CA ASP A 134 19.85 -43.84 11.72
C ASP A 134 20.08 -42.45 12.31
N LEU A 135 19.70 -41.42 11.56
CA LEU A 135 19.80 -40.02 11.97
C LEU A 135 18.46 -39.31 11.84
N LEU A 136 18.17 -38.45 12.82
CA LEU A 136 17.05 -37.52 12.80
C LEU A 136 17.53 -36.12 13.21
N PHE A 137 17.25 -35.12 12.38
CA PHE A 137 17.43 -33.71 12.70
C PHE A 137 16.07 -33.09 13.02
N GLU A 138 15.80 -32.82 14.30
CA GLU A 138 14.52 -32.25 14.76
C GLU A 138 14.56 -30.72 14.82
N SER A 139 15.68 -30.15 15.28
CA SER A 139 15.84 -28.71 15.51
C SER A 139 17.31 -28.31 15.63
N GLY A 140 17.57 -27.01 15.78
CA GLY A 140 18.93 -26.47 15.92
C GLY A 140 19.66 -26.29 14.59
N THR A 141 20.95 -26.01 14.67
CA THR A 141 21.82 -25.82 13.49
C THR A 141 22.96 -26.83 13.54
N VAL A 142 23.05 -27.72 12.54
CA VAL A 142 24.16 -28.67 12.39
C VAL A 142 24.93 -28.34 11.12
N ASN A 143 26.20 -27.95 11.28
CA ASN A 143 27.09 -27.67 10.17
C ASN A 143 28.15 -28.78 10.10
N ALA A 144 28.02 -29.69 9.14
CA ALA A 144 29.02 -30.70 8.84
C ALA A 144 29.95 -30.19 7.73
N ILE A 145 31.24 -30.07 8.04
CA ILE A 145 32.28 -29.60 7.12
C ILE A 145 33.35 -30.68 7.01
N GLY A 146 33.79 -30.97 5.79
CA GLY A 146 34.68 -32.10 5.52
C GLY A 146 33.91 -33.22 4.84
N GLY A 147 33.89 -34.43 5.39
CA GLY A 147 33.22 -35.57 4.78
C GLY A 147 31.69 -35.55 4.87
N SER A 148 31.07 -36.46 4.12
CA SER A 148 29.64 -36.72 4.09
C SER A 148 29.01 -36.95 5.48
N ILE A 149 27.70 -36.71 5.59
CA ILE A 149 26.88 -37.32 6.64
C ILE A 149 26.37 -38.65 6.08
N ILE A 150 26.75 -39.76 6.70
CA ILE A 150 26.43 -41.10 6.21
C ILE A 150 25.59 -41.89 7.19
N THR A 151 24.63 -42.66 6.66
CA THR A 151 23.89 -43.63 7.45
C THR A 151 23.73 -44.98 6.76
N MET A 152 23.63 -46.03 7.58
CA MET A 152 23.33 -47.38 7.11
C MET A 152 21.83 -47.57 6.80
N GLN A 153 20.94 -46.82 7.45
CA GLN A 153 19.49 -46.90 7.23
C GLN A 153 18.93 -45.55 6.80
N THR A 154 18.59 -44.65 7.73
CA THR A 154 17.79 -43.47 7.41
C THR A 154 18.50 -42.17 7.78
N ILE A 155 18.30 -41.13 6.96
CA ILE A 155 18.49 -39.74 7.38
C ILE A 155 17.12 -39.06 7.32
N LYS A 156 16.69 -38.48 8.44
CA LYS A 156 15.45 -37.70 8.54
C LYS A 156 15.74 -36.25 8.89
N VAL A 157 15.07 -35.31 8.23
CA VAL A 157 15.10 -33.88 8.55
C VAL A 157 13.67 -33.40 8.78
N ASP A 158 13.32 -33.25 10.06
CA ASP A 158 12.01 -32.80 10.52
C ASP A 158 12.03 -31.36 11.06
N GLY A 159 13.20 -30.72 11.06
CA GLY A 159 13.35 -29.31 11.40
C GLY A 159 14.81 -28.86 11.46
N GLY A 160 15.02 -27.61 11.88
CA GLY A 160 16.36 -27.02 12.01
C GLY A 160 17.01 -26.64 10.68
N TYR A 161 18.32 -26.36 10.74
CA TYR A 161 19.20 -26.09 9.61
C TYR A 161 20.32 -27.13 9.58
N VAL A 162 20.41 -27.88 8.48
CA VAL A 162 21.43 -28.90 8.26
C VAL A 162 22.28 -28.47 7.07
N LYS A 163 23.55 -28.17 7.33
CA LYS A 163 24.52 -27.89 6.28
C LYS A 163 25.52 -29.02 6.14
N VAL A 164 25.79 -29.41 4.90
CA VAL A 164 26.90 -30.31 4.56
C VAL A 164 27.79 -29.66 3.52
N ASP A 165 29.07 -29.49 3.83
CA ASP A 165 30.06 -28.92 2.92
C ASP A 165 31.23 -29.88 2.76
N THR A 166 31.27 -30.57 1.62
CA THR A 166 32.35 -31.48 1.24
C THR A 166 33.33 -30.91 0.25
N SER A 167 33.26 -29.60 -0.02
CA SER A 167 34.14 -28.93 -0.99
C SER A 167 35.63 -29.07 -0.67
N GLN A 168 35.97 -29.25 0.61
CA GLN A 168 37.35 -29.38 1.09
C GLN A 168 37.91 -30.81 1.04
N VAL A 169 37.11 -31.80 0.63
CA VAL A 169 37.52 -33.22 0.56
C VAL A 169 38.06 -33.54 -0.84
N SER A 170 39.15 -34.31 -0.91
CA SER A 170 39.69 -34.85 -2.17
C SER A 170 38.69 -35.79 -2.85
N ASP A 171 38.83 -35.98 -4.16
CA ASP A 171 37.90 -36.80 -4.96
C ASP A 171 37.85 -38.28 -4.52
N ASP A 172 38.89 -38.78 -3.85
CA ASP A 172 38.97 -40.15 -3.32
C ASP A 172 38.27 -40.33 -1.96
N GLY A 173 37.78 -39.25 -1.34
CA GLY A 173 37.12 -39.28 -0.03
C GLY A 173 35.59 -39.46 -0.08
N TRP A 174 34.96 -39.37 1.09
CA TRP A 174 33.50 -39.27 1.20
C TRP A 174 33.02 -37.87 0.78
N THR A 175 32.77 -37.71 -0.51
CA THR A 175 32.47 -36.42 -1.16
C THR A 175 30.97 -36.13 -1.39
N ASP A 176 30.07 -37.04 -1.03
CA ASP A 176 28.63 -36.79 -1.13
C ASP A 176 28.16 -35.88 0.02
N GLY A 177 27.01 -35.23 -0.11
CA GLY A 177 26.42 -34.48 0.99
C GLY A 177 25.76 -35.41 2.02
N LEU A 178 24.45 -35.59 1.88
CA LEU A 178 23.70 -36.58 2.65
C LEU A 178 23.72 -37.92 1.90
N TYR A 179 24.24 -38.96 2.55
CA TYR A 179 24.33 -40.30 1.98
C TYR A 179 23.64 -41.30 2.91
N ALA A 180 22.62 -41.99 2.42
CA ALA A 180 21.95 -43.05 3.16
C ALA A 180 21.92 -44.33 2.33
N CYS A 181 22.24 -45.45 2.98
CA CYS A 181 22.06 -46.76 2.39
C CYS A 181 20.58 -47.16 2.28
N GLY A 182 19.70 -46.70 3.19
CA GLY A 182 18.27 -47.00 3.18
C GLY A 182 17.43 -45.90 2.51
N SER A 183 17.15 -44.81 3.23
CA SER A 183 16.33 -43.69 2.75
C SER A 183 16.73 -42.33 3.32
N ILE A 184 16.32 -41.28 2.62
CA ILE A 184 16.43 -39.89 3.06
C ILE A 184 15.04 -39.26 3.04
N GLU A 185 14.59 -38.74 4.18
CA GLU A 185 13.25 -38.17 4.34
C GLU A 185 13.36 -36.74 4.87
N ILE A 186 12.84 -35.76 4.12
CA ILE A 186 12.88 -34.34 4.49
C ILE A 186 11.44 -33.85 4.56
N SER A 187 10.96 -33.61 5.78
CA SER A 187 9.59 -33.19 6.04
C SER A 187 9.47 -31.71 6.43
N SER A 188 10.58 -31.08 6.85
CA SER A 188 10.66 -29.68 7.24
C SER A 188 12.13 -29.21 7.30
N GLY A 189 12.38 -28.02 7.85
CA GLY A 189 13.72 -27.48 8.06
C GLY A 189 14.36 -26.90 6.79
N THR A 190 15.66 -26.63 6.88
CA THR A 190 16.49 -26.19 5.75
C THR A 190 17.67 -27.13 5.59
N VAL A 191 17.92 -27.60 4.37
CA VAL A 191 19.06 -28.44 4.02
C VAL A 191 19.90 -27.70 2.99
N ASP A 192 21.15 -27.38 3.33
CA ASP A 192 22.09 -26.66 2.47
C ASP A 192 23.32 -27.53 2.20
N ILE A 193 23.49 -27.95 0.95
CA ILE A 193 24.52 -28.92 0.58
C ILE A 193 25.45 -28.33 -0.48
N ILE A 194 26.73 -28.34 -0.17
CA ILE A 194 27.83 -28.13 -1.12
C ILE A 194 28.58 -29.46 -1.19
N SER A 195 28.52 -30.13 -2.33
CA SER A 195 29.12 -31.47 -2.47
C SER A 195 30.01 -31.62 -3.69
N ASN A 196 31.11 -32.35 -3.52
CA ASN A 196 32.04 -32.66 -4.59
C ASN A 196 31.53 -33.76 -5.54
N ARG A 197 30.45 -34.49 -5.19
CA ARG A 197 29.87 -35.52 -6.08
C ARG A 197 28.34 -35.46 -6.13
N VAL A 198 27.65 -36.13 -5.19
CA VAL A 198 26.18 -36.11 -5.12
C VAL A 198 25.73 -35.29 -3.91
N GLY A 199 24.71 -34.47 -4.07
CA GLY A 199 24.13 -33.72 -2.96
C GLY A 199 23.40 -34.63 -1.97
N ILE A 200 22.30 -35.23 -2.43
CA ILE A 200 21.47 -36.16 -1.64
C ILE A 200 21.48 -37.52 -2.32
N PHE A 201 21.98 -38.55 -1.64
CA PHE A 201 22.15 -39.88 -2.22
C PHE A 201 21.53 -40.98 -1.35
N ALA A 202 20.46 -41.61 -1.84
CA ALA A 202 19.90 -42.83 -1.25
C ALA A 202 20.23 -44.06 -2.12
N THR A 203 21.10 -44.96 -1.67
CA THR A 203 21.66 -46.00 -2.57
C THR A 203 20.85 -47.30 -2.62
N GLY A 204 20.26 -47.71 -1.49
CA GLY A 204 19.68 -49.05 -1.31
C GLY A 204 20.68 -50.16 -0.97
N THR A 205 21.99 -49.91 -0.91
CA THR A 205 23.01 -50.94 -0.65
C THR A 205 23.05 -51.39 0.80
N GLY A 206 23.14 -52.69 1.04
CA GLY A 206 23.47 -53.24 2.37
C GLY A 206 22.28 -53.34 3.33
N HIS A 207 21.31 -52.43 3.29
CA HIS A 207 20.11 -52.46 4.12
C HIS A 207 18.90 -51.86 3.36
N PRO A 208 18.03 -52.70 2.75
CA PRO A 208 16.99 -52.23 1.82
C PRO A 208 15.81 -51.51 2.50
N ASN A 209 15.70 -51.55 3.83
CA ASN A 209 14.64 -50.89 4.60
C ASN A 209 15.18 -49.65 5.35
N PRO A 210 14.46 -48.51 5.33
CA PRO A 210 13.21 -48.27 4.58
C PRO A 210 13.43 -48.26 3.06
N THR A 211 12.45 -48.75 2.30
CA THR A 211 12.48 -48.76 0.82
C THR A 211 12.07 -47.45 0.19
N THR A 212 11.78 -46.42 1.00
CA THR A 212 11.19 -45.14 0.56
C THR A 212 12.08 -44.36 -0.41
N GLY A 213 13.39 -44.62 -0.43
CA GLY A 213 14.33 -43.93 -1.31
C GLY A 213 14.54 -42.50 -0.84
N ILE A 214 14.15 -41.51 -1.65
CA ILE A 214 14.15 -40.11 -1.19
C ILE A 214 12.73 -39.56 -1.17
N LYS A 215 12.30 -39.06 -0.02
CA LYS A 215 10.98 -38.49 0.18
C LYS A 215 11.09 -37.06 0.71
N ILE A 216 10.58 -36.09 -0.04
CA ILE A 216 10.55 -34.68 0.35
C ILE A 216 9.09 -34.25 0.45
N THR A 217 8.63 -33.96 1.67
CA THR A 217 7.26 -33.49 1.95
C THR A 217 7.23 -32.07 2.55
N GLY A 218 8.39 -31.46 2.76
CA GLY A 218 8.51 -30.10 3.26
C GLY A 218 9.96 -29.62 3.24
N GLY A 219 10.21 -28.50 3.89
CA GLY A 219 11.53 -27.89 4.02
C GLY A 219 12.03 -27.18 2.76
N ASN A 220 13.10 -26.39 2.92
CA ASN A 220 13.83 -25.75 1.83
C ASN A 220 15.17 -26.45 1.63
N ILE A 221 15.51 -26.74 0.38
CA ILE A 221 16.66 -27.58 0.03
C ILE A 221 17.47 -26.84 -1.02
N ASP A 222 18.70 -26.48 -0.67
CA ASP A 222 19.67 -25.87 -1.57
C ASP A 222 20.81 -26.87 -1.82
N VAL A 223 21.07 -27.21 -3.09
CA VAL A 223 22.10 -28.20 -3.45
C VAL A 223 23.00 -27.70 -4.57
N SER A 224 24.27 -27.55 -4.23
CA SER A 224 25.37 -27.30 -5.15
C SER A 224 26.26 -28.54 -5.21
N ALA A 225 25.94 -29.48 -6.11
CA ALA A 225 26.69 -30.72 -6.30
C ALA A 225 27.45 -30.71 -7.63
N LYS A 226 28.65 -31.27 -7.73
CA LYS A 226 29.36 -31.31 -9.02
C LYS A 226 28.71 -32.24 -10.05
N LEU A 227 28.08 -33.34 -9.62
CA LEU A 227 27.49 -34.35 -10.51
C LEU A 227 25.96 -34.36 -10.46
N TYR A 228 25.37 -34.88 -9.38
CA TYR A 228 23.93 -35.04 -9.22
C TYR A 228 23.44 -34.25 -8.00
N GLY A 229 22.39 -33.45 -8.17
CA GLY A 229 21.74 -32.81 -7.03
C GLY A 229 21.15 -33.85 -6.08
N MET A 230 20.39 -34.80 -6.65
CA MET A 230 19.85 -35.96 -5.97
C MET A 230 20.13 -37.22 -6.79
N CYS A 231 20.46 -38.31 -6.13
CA CYS A 231 20.57 -39.63 -6.74
C CYS A 231 19.81 -40.65 -5.89
N SER A 232 18.99 -41.49 -6.50
CA SER A 232 18.29 -42.57 -5.78
C SER A 232 18.43 -43.91 -6.51
N GLY A 233 18.78 -44.93 -5.74
CA GLY A 233 18.93 -46.32 -6.18
C GLY A 233 20.29 -46.63 -6.82
N ASN A 234 20.41 -47.86 -7.30
CA ASN A 234 21.51 -48.32 -8.14
C ASN A 234 21.04 -49.47 -9.06
N ASN A 235 21.99 -50.10 -9.77
CA ASN A 235 21.69 -51.19 -10.72
C ASN A 235 20.98 -52.40 -10.06
N THR A 236 21.15 -52.59 -8.76
CA THR A 236 20.58 -53.70 -7.99
C THR A 236 19.33 -53.29 -7.22
N TYR A 237 19.33 -52.10 -6.61
CA TYR A 237 18.28 -51.68 -5.69
C TYR A 237 17.46 -50.53 -6.28
N LYS A 238 16.17 -50.79 -6.52
CA LYS A 238 15.19 -49.78 -6.89
C LYS A 238 14.83 -48.91 -5.69
N LYS A 239 14.97 -47.60 -5.82
CA LYS A 239 14.53 -46.60 -4.82
C LYS A 239 13.86 -45.44 -5.53
N ASP A 240 12.65 -45.10 -5.09
CA ASP A 240 11.87 -44.03 -5.71
C ASP A 240 12.29 -42.65 -5.18
N VAL A 241 11.88 -41.61 -5.89
CA VAL A 241 11.93 -40.22 -5.43
C VAL A 241 10.51 -39.67 -5.42
N TYR A 242 10.07 -39.20 -4.26
CA TYR A 242 8.75 -38.61 -4.05
C TYR A 242 8.89 -37.18 -3.55
N ILE A 243 8.27 -36.22 -4.24
CA ILE A 243 8.30 -34.80 -3.91
C ILE A 243 6.88 -34.25 -3.82
N GLU A 244 6.50 -33.79 -2.64
CA GLU A 244 5.24 -33.11 -2.34
C GLU A 244 5.47 -32.05 -1.26
N THR A 245 6.16 -30.97 -1.63
CA THR A 245 6.58 -29.91 -0.69
C THR A 245 5.97 -28.56 -1.05
N THR A 246 5.82 -27.68 -0.06
CA THR A 246 5.54 -26.25 -0.27
C THR A 246 6.81 -25.41 -0.31
N GLY A 247 7.94 -25.97 0.11
CA GLY A 247 9.25 -25.33 0.06
C GLY A 247 9.89 -25.38 -1.32
N THR A 248 11.12 -24.86 -1.37
CA THR A 248 11.90 -24.78 -2.61
C THR A 248 13.00 -25.83 -2.61
N ILE A 249 13.25 -26.45 -3.76
CA ILE A 249 14.38 -27.32 -4.03
C ILE A 249 15.21 -26.65 -5.13
N ASP A 250 16.36 -26.08 -4.77
CA ASP A 250 17.23 -25.35 -5.69
C ASP A 250 18.52 -26.12 -5.99
N PHE A 251 18.61 -26.65 -7.21
CA PHE A 251 19.81 -27.30 -7.74
C PHE A 251 20.72 -26.27 -8.40
N LYS A 252 21.40 -25.46 -7.58
CA LYS A 252 22.16 -24.26 -7.98
C LYS A 252 23.24 -24.52 -9.03
N ASP A 253 24.09 -25.53 -8.78
CA ASP A 253 25.25 -25.83 -9.64
C ASP A 253 25.36 -27.31 -10.05
N SER A 254 24.26 -28.06 -9.88
CA SER A 254 24.22 -29.50 -10.17
C SER A 254 23.98 -29.78 -11.65
N SER A 255 24.95 -30.40 -12.33
CA SER A 255 24.88 -30.74 -13.77
C SER A 255 23.58 -31.45 -14.16
N ILE A 256 23.11 -32.33 -13.28
CA ILE A 256 21.82 -33.00 -13.35
C ILE A 256 21.12 -32.82 -11.99
N GLY A 257 19.85 -32.42 -12.01
CA GLY A 257 19.04 -32.24 -10.80
C GLY A 257 18.83 -33.57 -10.08
N ILE A 258 18.10 -34.49 -10.70
CA ILE A 258 17.71 -35.79 -10.14
C ILE A 258 18.18 -36.91 -11.07
N ALA A 259 18.96 -37.84 -10.54
CA ALA A 259 19.32 -39.09 -11.20
C ALA A 259 18.61 -40.26 -10.52
N LEU A 260 18.00 -41.14 -11.29
CA LEU A 260 17.48 -42.41 -10.77
C LEU A 260 18.17 -43.59 -11.43
N ALA A 261 18.43 -44.61 -10.62
CA ALA A 261 18.75 -45.94 -11.10
C ALA A 261 17.59 -46.87 -10.71
N ASN A 262 16.81 -47.29 -11.71
CA ASN A 262 15.65 -48.20 -11.57
C ASN A 262 14.41 -47.68 -10.81
N GLY A 263 14.51 -46.54 -10.12
CA GLY A 263 13.43 -45.88 -9.38
C GLY A 263 12.42 -45.10 -10.21
N ASN A 264 11.26 -44.83 -9.63
CA ASN A 264 10.25 -43.90 -10.15
C ASN A 264 10.46 -42.48 -9.60
N LEU A 265 10.19 -41.47 -10.41
CA LEU A 265 10.12 -40.06 -9.99
C LEU A 265 8.65 -39.64 -9.91
N THR A 266 8.20 -39.18 -8.75
CA THR A 266 6.88 -38.56 -8.57
C THR A 266 7.03 -37.17 -7.99
N ILE A 267 6.58 -36.15 -8.74
CA ILE A 267 6.52 -34.77 -8.28
C ILE A 267 5.06 -34.34 -8.30
N LYS A 268 4.47 -34.24 -7.11
CA LYS A 268 3.09 -33.75 -6.92
C LYS A 268 3.04 -32.26 -6.64
N LYS A 269 3.99 -31.79 -5.83
CA LYS A 269 4.04 -30.40 -5.38
C LYS A 269 5.47 -29.99 -5.05
N GLY A 270 5.83 -28.76 -5.37
CA GLY A 270 7.11 -28.18 -4.98
C GLY A 270 7.68 -27.25 -6.04
N ASN A 271 8.45 -26.27 -5.60
CA ASN A 271 9.16 -25.38 -6.51
C ASN A 271 10.56 -25.94 -6.74
N ILE A 272 10.81 -26.49 -7.92
CA ILE A 272 12.10 -27.07 -8.27
C ILE A 272 12.83 -26.13 -9.22
N ILE A 273 13.99 -25.65 -8.79
CA ILE A 273 14.81 -24.69 -9.53
C ILE A 273 16.04 -25.42 -10.05
N LEU A 274 16.36 -25.18 -11.32
CA LEU A 274 17.52 -25.71 -12.02
C LEU A 274 18.27 -24.56 -12.67
N LYS A 275 19.60 -24.67 -12.73
CA LYS A 275 20.41 -23.81 -13.56
C LYS A 275 20.09 -24.02 -15.05
N GLU A 276 20.16 -22.93 -15.82
CA GLU A 276 19.90 -22.95 -17.26
C GLU A 276 20.78 -23.98 -17.97
N GLY A 277 20.16 -24.84 -18.79
CA GLY A 277 20.82 -25.91 -19.53
C GLY A 277 20.93 -27.25 -18.80
N ASN A 278 20.60 -27.31 -17.50
CA ASN A 278 20.68 -28.55 -16.74
C ASN A 278 19.42 -29.40 -16.91
N GLN A 279 19.60 -30.71 -16.82
CA GLN A 279 18.50 -31.67 -16.91
C GLN A 279 17.87 -31.88 -15.53
N LEU A 280 16.55 -31.81 -15.46
CA LEU A 280 15.84 -32.17 -14.22
C LEU A 280 16.07 -33.64 -13.87
N TYR A 281 15.97 -34.52 -14.87
CA TYR A 281 15.94 -35.95 -14.64
C TYR A 281 16.71 -36.74 -15.70
N VAL A 282 17.47 -37.74 -15.25
CA VAL A 282 18.01 -38.81 -16.10
C VAL A 282 17.85 -40.17 -15.45
N ASN A 283 17.67 -41.20 -16.29
CA ASN A 283 17.80 -42.59 -15.86
C ASN A 283 19.22 -43.09 -16.15
N SER A 284 19.94 -43.49 -15.12
CA SER A 284 21.30 -44.01 -15.23
C SER A 284 21.29 -45.43 -15.80
N LYS A 285 21.48 -45.56 -17.13
CA LYS A 285 21.93 -46.78 -17.87
C LYS A 285 21.25 -48.12 -17.54
N SER A 286 20.05 -48.13 -16.97
CA SER A 286 19.34 -49.38 -16.70
C SER A 286 18.44 -49.79 -17.86
N ASN A 287 18.43 -51.10 -18.15
CA ASN A 287 17.52 -51.73 -19.11
C ASN A 287 16.05 -51.69 -18.66
N THR A 288 15.79 -51.33 -17.40
CA THR A 288 14.45 -51.09 -16.84
C THR A 288 14.25 -49.60 -16.62
N GLN A 289 13.34 -49.00 -17.39
CA GLN A 289 13.02 -47.58 -17.29
C GLN A 289 12.01 -47.34 -16.16
N GLY A 290 12.39 -46.57 -15.14
CA GLY A 290 11.44 -46.09 -14.12
C GLY A 290 10.44 -45.10 -14.71
N THR A 291 9.27 -44.96 -14.08
CA THR A 291 8.24 -44.02 -14.53
C THR A 291 8.48 -42.61 -13.95
N VAL A 292 8.26 -41.59 -14.77
CA VAL A 292 8.28 -40.19 -14.34
C VAL A 292 6.85 -39.65 -14.38
N THR A 293 6.36 -39.22 -13.23
CA THR A 293 5.05 -38.57 -13.08
C THR A 293 5.25 -37.18 -12.49
N ILE A 294 4.86 -36.16 -13.23
CA ILE A 294 4.90 -34.76 -12.80
C ILE A 294 3.46 -34.21 -12.90
N GLU A 295 2.92 -33.75 -11.79
CA GLU A 295 1.57 -33.16 -11.75
C GLU A 295 1.52 -31.79 -12.43
N LYS A 296 0.34 -31.38 -12.88
CA LYS A 296 0.10 -30.05 -13.44
C LYS A 296 0.18 -28.98 -12.35
N ALA A 297 0.58 -27.76 -12.72
CA ALA A 297 0.54 -26.63 -11.82
C ALA A 297 -0.91 -26.26 -11.43
N ASP A 298 -1.06 -25.71 -10.23
CA ASP A 298 -2.31 -25.20 -9.70
C ASP A 298 -2.58 -23.77 -10.19
N TYR A 299 -3.58 -23.63 -11.06
CA TYR A 299 -4.04 -22.34 -11.62
C TYR A 299 -5.21 -21.71 -10.83
N THR A 300 -5.58 -22.25 -9.67
CA THR A 300 -6.72 -21.74 -8.88
C THR A 300 -6.58 -20.25 -8.59
N LYS A 301 -5.40 -19.80 -8.16
CA LYS A 301 -5.12 -18.37 -7.91
C LYS A 301 -5.18 -17.51 -9.17
N VAL A 302 -4.76 -18.05 -10.32
CA VAL A 302 -4.86 -17.35 -11.60
C VAL A 302 -6.32 -17.17 -11.97
N ASN A 303 -7.14 -18.20 -11.79
CA ASN A 303 -8.58 -18.16 -12.07
C ASN A 303 -9.32 -17.22 -11.11
N GLU A 304 -8.96 -17.20 -9.82
CA GLU A 304 -9.44 -16.22 -8.85
C GLU A 304 -9.04 -14.78 -9.21
N ALA A 305 -7.83 -14.55 -9.71
CA ALA A 305 -7.41 -13.23 -10.17
C ALA A 305 -8.19 -12.81 -11.42
N LYS A 306 -8.38 -13.72 -12.39
CA LYS A 306 -9.18 -13.50 -13.60
C LYS A 306 -10.64 -13.14 -13.26
N SER A 307 -11.23 -13.71 -12.21
CA SER A 307 -12.62 -13.43 -11.81
C SER A 307 -12.82 -12.06 -11.16
N LYS A 308 -11.75 -11.40 -10.68
CA LYS A 308 -11.77 -10.04 -10.10
C LYS A 308 -11.73 -8.93 -11.15
N VAL A 309 -11.56 -9.26 -12.44
CA VAL A 309 -11.54 -8.27 -13.52
C VAL A 309 -12.90 -7.56 -13.60
N PRO A 310 -12.95 -6.21 -13.58
CA PRO A 310 -14.20 -5.48 -13.73
C PRO A 310 -14.90 -5.82 -15.04
N ALA A 311 -16.23 -6.02 -14.99
CA ALA A 311 -17.02 -6.35 -16.17
C ALA A 311 -17.09 -5.20 -17.17
N ASP A 312 -17.17 -3.95 -16.69
CA ASP A 312 -17.13 -2.76 -17.53
C ASP A 312 -15.73 -2.12 -17.46
N LEU A 313 -15.00 -2.22 -18.57
CA LEU A 313 -13.69 -1.61 -18.74
C LEU A 313 -13.75 -0.25 -19.46
N SER A 314 -14.91 0.15 -19.99
CA SER A 314 -15.06 1.34 -20.84
C SER A 314 -14.80 2.65 -20.10
N VAL A 315 -15.07 2.65 -18.79
CA VAL A 315 -14.85 3.77 -17.86
C VAL A 315 -13.38 3.97 -17.47
N TYR A 316 -12.49 3.03 -17.82
CA TYR A 316 -11.06 3.12 -17.54
C TYR A 316 -10.27 3.60 -18.76
N THR A 317 -9.11 4.20 -18.50
CA THR A 317 -8.16 4.67 -19.53
C THR A 317 -7.60 3.50 -20.33
N ASP A 318 -7.42 3.73 -21.63
CA ASP A 318 -6.99 2.71 -22.59
C ASP A 318 -5.62 2.14 -22.22
N GLU A 319 -4.71 2.96 -21.69
CA GLU A 319 -3.38 2.53 -21.23
C GLU A 319 -3.47 1.54 -20.05
N SER A 320 -4.34 1.82 -19.08
CA SER A 320 -4.49 0.95 -17.90
C SER A 320 -5.19 -0.37 -18.25
N VAL A 321 -6.18 -0.31 -19.15
CA VAL A 321 -6.85 -1.51 -19.69
C VAL A 321 -5.87 -2.36 -20.50
N LYS A 322 -5.01 -1.74 -21.31
CA LYS A 322 -3.99 -2.45 -22.08
C LYS A 322 -3.01 -3.22 -21.18
N ALA A 323 -2.59 -2.62 -20.05
CA ALA A 323 -1.72 -3.29 -19.08
C ALA A 323 -2.39 -4.54 -18.46
N LEU A 324 -3.69 -4.46 -18.15
CA LEU A 324 -4.47 -5.61 -17.70
C LEU A 324 -4.58 -6.70 -18.77
N GLN A 325 -4.88 -6.32 -20.01
CA GLN A 325 -4.94 -7.25 -21.14
C GLN A 325 -3.60 -7.95 -21.38
N ASP A 326 -2.48 -7.25 -21.26
CA ASP A 326 -1.14 -7.83 -21.39
C ASP A 326 -0.84 -8.83 -20.26
N ALA A 327 -1.25 -8.53 -19.02
CA ALA A 327 -1.10 -9.46 -17.90
C ALA A 327 -1.94 -10.73 -18.10
N LEU A 328 -3.16 -10.61 -18.62
CA LEU A 328 -4.03 -11.74 -18.95
C LEU A 328 -3.45 -12.58 -20.10
N ALA A 329 -2.92 -11.93 -21.15
CA ALA A 329 -2.34 -12.60 -22.31
C ALA A 329 -1.00 -13.30 -22.00
N ALA A 330 -0.29 -12.87 -20.96
CA ALA A 330 0.97 -13.48 -20.53
C ALA A 330 0.78 -14.85 -19.82
N VAL A 331 -0.45 -15.21 -19.45
CA VAL A 331 -0.76 -16.51 -18.84
C VAL A 331 -0.51 -17.62 -19.85
N VAL A 332 0.49 -18.45 -19.59
CA VAL A 332 0.72 -19.70 -20.32
C VAL A 332 0.07 -20.82 -19.53
N GLU A 333 -0.86 -21.54 -20.15
CA GLU A 333 -1.56 -22.69 -19.56
C GLU A 333 -0.71 -23.98 -19.66
N ASP A 334 -1.20 -25.09 -19.10
CA ASP A 334 -0.58 -26.43 -19.16
C ASP A 334 0.80 -26.59 -18.51
N LYS A 335 1.27 -25.60 -17.73
CA LYS A 335 2.49 -25.73 -16.94
C LYS A 335 2.38 -26.87 -15.93
N ASP A 336 3.51 -27.50 -15.66
CA ASP A 336 3.63 -28.49 -14.60
C ASP A 336 4.05 -27.85 -13.28
N VAL A 337 3.92 -28.61 -12.20
CA VAL A 337 4.11 -28.10 -10.84
C VAL A 337 5.52 -27.59 -10.56
N THR A 338 6.52 -27.98 -11.36
CA THR A 338 7.88 -27.43 -11.23
C THR A 338 7.95 -25.94 -11.57
N GLU A 339 6.98 -25.43 -12.33
CA GLU A 339 6.84 -24.04 -12.72
C GLU A 339 5.80 -23.27 -11.88
N GLN A 340 5.39 -23.78 -10.72
CA GLN A 340 4.35 -23.17 -9.88
C GLN A 340 4.66 -21.72 -9.48
N ILE A 341 5.95 -21.35 -9.31
CA ILE A 341 6.35 -19.96 -9.07
C ILE A 341 5.94 -19.05 -10.24
N ALA A 342 6.14 -19.51 -11.48
CA ALA A 342 5.74 -18.74 -12.65
C ALA A 342 4.22 -18.58 -12.72
N VAL A 343 3.47 -19.67 -12.43
CA VAL A 343 2.00 -19.65 -12.38
C VAL A 343 1.48 -18.70 -11.30
N ASN A 344 2.05 -18.75 -10.09
CA ASN A 344 1.74 -17.80 -9.02
C ASN A 344 2.06 -16.35 -9.44
N GLY A 345 3.16 -16.16 -10.18
CA GLY A 345 3.55 -14.85 -10.74
C GLY A 345 2.53 -14.29 -11.74
N TYR A 346 1.84 -15.14 -12.51
CA TYR A 346 0.73 -14.70 -13.37
C TYR A 346 -0.43 -14.13 -12.56
N ALA A 347 -0.86 -14.83 -11.50
CA ALA A 347 -1.93 -14.37 -10.61
C ALA A 347 -1.59 -13.00 -10.01
N THR A 348 -0.39 -12.84 -9.46
CA THR A 348 0.10 -11.57 -8.92
C THR A 348 0.14 -10.45 -9.98
N SER A 349 0.53 -10.77 -11.21
CA SER A 349 0.58 -9.78 -12.30
C SER A 349 -0.81 -9.29 -12.68
N ILE A 350 -1.80 -10.18 -12.73
CA ILE A 350 -3.20 -9.84 -13.00
C ILE A 350 -3.77 -8.97 -11.87
N GLU A 351 -3.58 -9.36 -10.61
CA GLU A 351 -4.08 -8.59 -9.45
C GLU A 351 -3.48 -7.17 -9.41
N ASN A 352 -2.18 -7.04 -9.66
CA ASN A 352 -1.53 -5.74 -9.74
C ASN A 352 -2.06 -4.89 -10.89
N ALA A 353 -2.36 -5.49 -12.04
CA ALA A 353 -2.93 -4.77 -13.18
C ALA A 353 -4.37 -4.32 -12.94
N ILE A 354 -5.18 -5.11 -12.21
CA ILE A 354 -6.52 -4.72 -11.77
C ILE A 354 -6.45 -3.51 -10.82
N VAL A 355 -5.56 -3.56 -9.80
CA VAL A 355 -5.34 -2.43 -8.89
C VAL A 355 -4.81 -1.19 -9.64
N GLY A 356 -4.06 -1.41 -10.71
CA GLY A 356 -3.50 -0.36 -11.57
C GLY A 356 -4.48 0.28 -12.56
N LEU A 357 -5.74 -0.16 -12.62
CA LEU A 357 -6.77 0.44 -13.46
C LEU A 357 -7.03 1.90 -13.07
N LYS A 358 -7.17 2.78 -14.06
CA LYS A 358 -7.40 4.22 -13.85
C LYS A 358 -8.64 4.68 -14.60
N TYR A 359 -9.56 5.34 -13.91
CA TYR A 359 -10.75 5.90 -14.55
C TYR A 359 -10.39 7.00 -15.56
N LYS A 360 -11.19 7.10 -16.62
CA LYS A 360 -11.17 8.23 -17.56
C LYS A 360 -11.57 9.53 -16.84
N PRO A 361 -11.07 10.70 -17.27
CA PRO A 361 -11.57 11.98 -16.76
C PRO A 361 -13.07 12.13 -17.09
N ALA A 362 -13.79 12.88 -16.26
CA ALA A 362 -15.14 13.30 -16.60
C ALA A 362 -15.12 14.29 -17.78
N ASP A 363 -16.22 14.36 -18.51
CA ASP A 363 -16.43 15.31 -19.60
C ASP A 363 -16.95 16.65 -19.06
N TYR A 364 -16.11 17.69 -19.12
CA TYR A 364 -16.45 19.06 -18.70
C TYR A 364 -16.96 19.94 -19.85
N THR A 365 -17.24 19.39 -21.03
CA THR A 365 -17.67 20.17 -22.19
C THR A 365 -18.89 21.03 -21.88
N LYS A 366 -19.92 20.47 -21.22
CA LYS A 366 -21.12 21.22 -20.80
C LYS A 366 -20.81 22.35 -19.82
N VAL A 367 -19.90 22.11 -18.88
CA VAL A 367 -19.47 23.13 -17.89
C VAL A 367 -18.78 24.28 -18.61
N ASN A 368 -17.89 23.97 -19.55
CA ASN A 368 -17.18 24.97 -20.34
C ASN A 368 -18.13 25.78 -21.23
N GLU A 369 -19.10 25.13 -21.86
CA GLU A 369 -20.17 25.80 -22.60
C GLU A 369 -21.01 26.72 -21.71
N ALA A 370 -21.38 26.30 -20.50
CA ALA A 370 -22.11 27.14 -19.55
C ALA A 370 -21.28 28.34 -19.10
N LYS A 371 -20.00 28.14 -18.77
CA LYS A 371 -19.04 29.21 -18.42
C LYS A 371 -18.92 30.25 -19.56
N ALA A 372 -18.96 29.81 -20.82
CA ALA A 372 -18.88 30.71 -21.98
C ALA A 372 -20.13 31.59 -22.19
N LYS A 373 -21.28 31.22 -21.61
CA LYS A 373 -22.52 32.01 -21.67
C LYS A 373 -22.60 33.13 -20.62
N VAL A 374 -21.65 33.19 -19.70
CA VAL A 374 -21.60 34.23 -18.66
C VAL A 374 -21.50 35.62 -19.33
N PRO A 375 -22.40 36.57 -19.02
CA PRO A 375 -22.33 37.91 -19.61
C PRO A 375 -21.00 38.60 -19.28
N ASN A 376 -20.41 39.26 -20.29
CA ASN A 376 -19.14 39.99 -20.14
C ASN A 376 -19.26 41.19 -19.18
N ASP A 377 -20.41 41.87 -19.19
CA ASP A 377 -20.69 42.97 -18.28
C ASP A 377 -21.70 42.53 -17.21
N LEU A 378 -21.20 42.29 -16.00
CA LEU A 378 -22.02 41.94 -14.84
C LEU A 378 -22.50 43.18 -14.07
N ASN A 379 -22.00 44.38 -14.37
CA ASN A 379 -22.34 45.58 -13.60
C ASN A 379 -23.79 46.01 -13.80
N ILE A 380 -24.38 45.66 -14.95
CA ILE A 380 -25.79 45.93 -15.27
C ILE A 380 -26.77 45.01 -14.52
N TYR A 381 -26.29 44.03 -13.76
CA TYR A 381 -27.10 43.09 -12.99
C TYR A 381 -27.03 43.37 -11.49
N THR A 382 -28.05 42.93 -10.74
CA THR A 382 -28.13 43.11 -9.28
C THR A 382 -27.05 42.31 -8.58
N ASP A 383 -26.50 42.86 -7.50
CA ASP A 383 -25.35 42.28 -6.82
C ASP A 383 -25.67 40.89 -6.22
N GLU A 384 -26.91 40.66 -5.80
CA GLU A 384 -27.40 39.38 -5.26
C GLU A 384 -27.39 38.25 -6.31
N THR A 385 -27.88 38.53 -7.52
CA THR A 385 -27.92 37.52 -8.60
C THR A 385 -26.54 37.27 -9.19
N VAL A 386 -25.70 38.31 -9.28
CA VAL A 386 -24.27 38.18 -9.63
C VAL A 386 -23.52 37.34 -8.60
N LYS A 387 -23.81 37.50 -7.30
CA LYS A 387 -23.20 36.67 -6.25
C LYS A 387 -23.56 35.19 -6.44
N THR A 388 -24.82 34.89 -6.70
CA THR A 388 -25.29 33.51 -6.94
C THR A 388 -24.55 32.85 -8.11
N LEU A 389 -24.34 33.59 -9.21
CA LEU A 389 -23.54 33.12 -10.34
C LEU A 389 -22.07 32.86 -9.96
N LYS A 390 -21.45 33.77 -9.22
CA LYS A 390 -20.06 33.60 -8.75
C LYS A 390 -19.93 32.38 -7.83
N ASP A 391 -20.89 32.16 -6.94
CA ASP A 391 -20.89 30.99 -6.06
C ASP A 391 -21.01 29.69 -6.87
N ALA A 392 -21.89 29.65 -7.88
CA ALA A 392 -22.03 28.50 -8.79
C ALA A 392 -20.73 28.19 -9.57
N LEU A 393 -20.04 29.23 -10.04
CA LEU A 393 -18.74 29.08 -10.72
C LEU A 393 -17.64 28.58 -9.77
N ALA A 394 -17.65 29.03 -8.51
CA ALA A 394 -16.67 28.64 -7.50
C ALA A 394 -16.86 27.20 -7.00
N LEU A 395 -18.07 26.62 -7.15
CA LEU A 395 -18.37 25.24 -6.79
C LEU A 395 -17.77 24.20 -7.76
N VAL A 396 -17.30 24.61 -8.94
CA VAL A 396 -16.75 23.69 -9.93
C VAL A 396 -15.42 23.15 -9.45
N GLU A 397 -15.41 21.89 -9.01
CA GLU A 397 -14.19 21.14 -8.72
C GLU A 397 -13.66 20.50 -10.01
N GLU A 398 -12.40 20.75 -10.33
CA GLU A 398 -11.71 20.15 -11.48
C GLU A 398 -11.12 18.77 -11.14
N GLY A 399 -10.79 17.97 -12.15
CA GLY A 399 -10.10 16.68 -11.97
C GLY A 399 -11.00 15.52 -11.54
N LYS A 400 -12.32 15.67 -11.65
CA LYS A 400 -13.27 14.56 -11.46
C LYS A 400 -13.09 13.51 -12.56
N ASN A 401 -13.41 12.27 -12.23
CA ASN A 401 -13.37 11.17 -13.18
C ASN A 401 -14.78 10.78 -13.64
N ILE A 402 -14.88 9.93 -14.66
CA ILE A 402 -16.14 9.56 -15.32
C ILE A 402 -17.20 8.98 -14.36
N THR A 403 -16.82 8.40 -13.22
CA THR A 403 -17.78 7.90 -12.20
C THR A 403 -18.54 9.03 -11.51
N GLU A 404 -18.03 10.26 -11.58
CA GLU A 404 -18.61 11.47 -11.00
C GLU A 404 -19.26 12.35 -12.08
N GLN A 405 -19.55 11.81 -13.28
CA GLN A 405 -20.09 12.59 -14.40
C GLN A 405 -21.38 13.33 -14.05
N THR A 406 -22.27 12.72 -13.25
CA THR A 406 -23.51 13.38 -12.81
C THR A 406 -23.23 14.63 -11.99
N THR A 407 -22.17 14.65 -11.18
CA THR A 407 -21.75 15.83 -10.42
C THR A 407 -21.23 16.91 -11.37
N VAL A 408 -20.43 16.53 -12.36
CA VAL A 408 -19.91 17.46 -13.38
C VAL A 408 -21.03 18.07 -14.22
N ASP A 409 -21.98 17.25 -14.66
CA ASP A 409 -23.18 17.71 -15.37
C ASP A 409 -24.02 18.66 -14.48
N GLY A 410 -24.14 18.36 -13.18
CA GLY A 410 -24.82 19.22 -12.22
C GLY A 410 -24.18 20.60 -12.04
N TYR A 411 -22.85 20.72 -12.19
CA TYR A 411 -22.19 22.03 -12.21
C TYR A 411 -22.64 22.88 -13.40
N ALA A 412 -22.75 22.27 -14.59
CA ALA A 412 -23.22 22.98 -15.78
C ALA A 412 -24.66 23.46 -15.60
N ASP A 413 -25.53 22.62 -15.04
CA ASP A 413 -26.92 22.98 -14.75
C ASP A 413 -27.02 24.13 -13.74
N ALA A 414 -26.21 24.10 -12.68
CA ALA A 414 -26.17 25.17 -11.68
C ALA A 414 -25.72 26.51 -12.28
N ILE A 415 -24.70 26.50 -13.15
CA ILE A 415 -24.23 27.71 -13.85
C ILE A 415 -25.31 28.24 -14.80
N ASN A 416 -25.91 27.38 -15.65
CA ASN A 416 -26.96 27.80 -16.57
C ASN A 416 -28.16 28.40 -15.80
N LYS A 417 -28.59 27.76 -14.70
CA LYS A 417 -29.66 28.27 -13.84
C LYS A 417 -29.32 29.63 -13.21
N ALA A 418 -28.08 29.82 -12.77
CA ALA A 418 -27.64 31.09 -12.21
C ALA A 418 -27.57 32.20 -13.28
N ILE A 419 -27.20 31.87 -14.52
CA ILE A 419 -27.24 32.80 -15.66
C ILE A 419 -28.69 33.19 -15.98
N GLU A 420 -29.60 32.23 -16.05
CA GLU A 420 -31.04 32.48 -16.27
C GLU A 420 -31.68 33.33 -15.15
N GLY A 421 -31.17 33.20 -13.92
CA GLY A 421 -31.61 33.95 -12.74
C GLY A 421 -31.03 35.36 -12.61
N LEU A 422 -30.22 35.83 -13.56
CA LEU A 422 -29.65 37.19 -13.52
C LEU A 422 -30.73 38.26 -13.70
N VAL A 423 -30.78 39.22 -12.78
CA VAL A 423 -31.76 40.33 -12.81
C VAL A 423 -31.01 41.65 -13.09
N LYS A 424 -31.47 42.42 -14.08
CA LYS A 424 -30.87 43.72 -14.40
C LYS A 424 -31.14 44.76 -13.30
N LYS A 425 -30.19 45.65 -13.05
CA LYS A 425 -30.40 46.86 -12.23
C LYS A 425 -31.38 47.79 -12.95
N ASN A 426 -32.25 48.44 -12.17
CA ASN A 426 -33.09 49.51 -12.70
C ASN A 426 -32.21 50.72 -13.04
N ILE A 427 -32.48 51.35 -14.18
CA ILE A 427 -31.76 52.55 -14.61
C ILE A 427 -32.34 53.77 -13.88
N SER A 428 -31.48 54.59 -13.28
CA SER A 428 -31.91 55.90 -12.74
C SER A 428 -31.73 56.96 -13.82
N TYR A 429 -32.84 57.50 -14.32
CA TYR A 429 -32.84 58.55 -15.34
C TYR A 429 -32.73 59.92 -14.70
N LYS A 430 -31.96 60.80 -15.33
CA LYS A 430 -31.74 62.16 -14.86
C LYS A 430 -32.91 63.06 -15.26
N VAL A 431 -33.41 63.86 -14.32
CA VAL A 431 -34.28 65.00 -14.65
C VAL A 431 -33.39 66.14 -15.16
N ILE A 432 -33.72 66.66 -16.34
CA ILE A 432 -32.91 67.68 -17.04
C ILE A 432 -33.56 69.06 -17.04
N GLU A 433 -34.88 69.13 -16.89
CA GLU A 433 -35.63 70.38 -16.69
C GLU A 433 -36.82 70.12 -15.75
N GLY A 434 -37.28 71.14 -15.01
CA GLY A 434 -38.42 71.02 -14.10
C GLY A 434 -38.11 70.51 -12.69
N GLU A 435 -36.84 70.30 -12.34
CA GLU A 435 -36.45 69.88 -10.99
C GLU A 435 -36.70 71.00 -9.96
N GLY A 436 -37.51 70.70 -8.93
CA GLY A 436 -37.86 71.66 -7.87
C GLY A 436 -38.74 72.82 -8.34
N GLU A 437 -39.43 72.68 -9.48
CA GLU A 437 -40.29 73.74 -10.00
C GLU A 437 -41.39 74.11 -9.00
N THR A 438 -41.69 75.41 -8.94
CA THR A 438 -42.66 75.97 -7.99
C THR A 438 -43.96 76.31 -8.68
N PHE A 439 -45.04 75.64 -8.27
CA PHE A 439 -46.41 76.04 -8.60
C PHE A 439 -46.97 76.96 -7.51
N VAL A 440 -47.54 78.08 -7.91
CA VAL A 440 -48.33 78.95 -7.03
C VAL A 440 -49.80 78.63 -7.27
N LYS A 441 -50.54 78.33 -6.21
CA LYS A 441 -51.98 78.02 -6.29
C LYS A 441 -52.75 79.12 -7.01
N GLU A 442 -53.79 78.72 -7.76
CA GLU A 442 -54.65 79.59 -8.57
C GLU A 442 -53.92 80.40 -9.68
N SER A 443 -52.66 80.09 -10.00
CA SER A 443 -51.90 80.79 -11.04
C SER A 443 -52.33 80.48 -12.48
N GLY A 444 -53.07 79.39 -12.69
CA GLY A 444 -53.52 78.90 -14.01
C GLY A 444 -52.39 78.37 -14.91
N LYS A 445 -51.23 78.02 -14.34
CA LYS A 445 -50.05 77.55 -15.09
C LYS A 445 -49.78 76.06 -14.85
N ASP A 446 -49.53 75.31 -15.92
CA ASP A 446 -49.04 73.94 -15.83
C ASP A 446 -47.55 73.90 -15.42
N ILE A 447 -47.13 72.79 -14.83
CA ILE A 447 -45.72 72.51 -14.51
C ILE A 447 -45.23 71.33 -15.36
N SER A 448 -44.04 71.46 -15.94
CA SER A 448 -43.47 70.44 -16.83
C SER A 448 -42.12 69.94 -16.32
N ILE A 449 -41.95 68.62 -16.29
CA ILE A 449 -40.72 67.95 -15.86
C ILE A 449 -40.18 67.17 -17.05
N ARG A 450 -38.93 67.44 -17.44
CA ARG A 450 -38.26 66.79 -18.57
C ARG A 450 -37.21 65.80 -18.06
N ILE A 451 -37.30 64.56 -18.51
CA ILE A 451 -36.40 63.45 -18.14
C ILE A 451 -35.53 63.08 -19.34
N ASP A 452 -34.25 62.80 -19.08
CA ASP A 452 -33.26 62.31 -20.05
C ASP A 452 -33.51 60.82 -20.38
N HIS A 453 -34.68 60.55 -20.94
CA HIS A 453 -35.11 59.25 -21.42
C HIS A 453 -36.08 59.44 -22.59
N GLU A 454 -35.99 58.57 -23.60
CA GLU A 454 -36.86 58.62 -24.77
C GLU A 454 -38.33 58.44 -24.38
N TYR A 455 -39.23 59.13 -25.08
CA TYR A 455 -40.67 59.02 -24.89
C TYR A 455 -41.15 57.56 -24.97
N THR A 456 -41.97 57.13 -24.00
CA THR A 456 -42.69 55.86 -24.06
C THR A 456 -44.17 56.06 -23.73
N GLU A 457 -45.06 55.28 -24.35
CA GLU A 457 -46.52 55.44 -24.14
C GLU A 457 -47.00 54.94 -22.77
N ASN A 458 -46.17 54.15 -22.06
CA ASN A 458 -46.51 53.45 -20.83
C ASN A 458 -45.71 53.95 -19.63
N VAL A 459 -45.72 55.27 -19.41
CA VAL A 459 -45.11 55.90 -18.23
C VAL A 459 -46.10 55.91 -17.06
N LYS A 460 -45.65 55.52 -15.88
CA LYS A 460 -46.40 55.67 -14.62
C LYS A 460 -45.84 56.87 -13.85
N VAL A 461 -46.70 57.80 -13.45
CA VAL A 461 -46.32 58.99 -12.66
C VAL A 461 -46.96 58.89 -11.28
N GLU A 462 -46.13 59.06 -10.25
CA GLU A 462 -46.52 59.04 -8.85
C GLU A 462 -46.09 60.37 -8.21
N VAL A 463 -46.96 60.96 -7.38
CA VAL A 463 -46.66 62.12 -6.54
C VAL A 463 -46.93 61.72 -5.09
N ASP A 464 -45.93 61.84 -4.22
CA ASP A 464 -45.96 61.37 -2.82
C ASP A 464 -46.46 59.92 -2.71
N ASP A 465 -45.90 59.04 -3.53
CA ASP A 465 -46.26 57.62 -3.62
C ASP A 465 -47.72 57.33 -4.02
N GLN A 466 -48.46 58.34 -4.48
CA GLN A 466 -49.81 58.19 -5.04
C GLN A 466 -49.77 58.30 -6.57
N GLU A 467 -50.34 57.31 -7.26
CA GLU A 467 -50.43 57.33 -8.72
C GLU A 467 -51.34 58.46 -9.20
N VAL A 468 -50.83 59.27 -10.13
CA VAL A 468 -51.59 60.36 -10.75
C VAL A 468 -52.40 59.79 -11.90
N ASP A 469 -53.69 60.12 -11.97
CA ASP A 469 -54.54 59.72 -13.09
C ASP A 469 -54.03 60.36 -14.40
N LYS A 470 -54.06 59.59 -15.50
CA LYS A 470 -53.64 60.05 -16.83
C LYS A 470 -54.40 61.27 -17.34
N VAL A 471 -55.60 61.57 -16.81
CA VAL A 471 -56.31 62.81 -17.16
C VAL A 471 -55.61 64.07 -16.64
N HIS A 472 -54.77 63.93 -15.61
CA HIS A 472 -54.13 65.05 -14.88
C HIS A 472 -52.70 65.37 -15.32
N TYR A 473 -52.17 64.61 -16.27
CA TYR A 473 -50.87 64.91 -16.86
C TYR A 473 -50.81 64.49 -18.32
N LYS A 474 -49.90 65.11 -19.07
CA LYS A 474 -49.61 64.77 -20.46
C LYS A 474 -48.15 64.33 -20.59
N VAL A 475 -47.91 63.35 -21.46
CA VAL A 475 -46.57 62.92 -21.86
C VAL A 475 -46.38 63.23 -23.34
N THR A 476 -45.34 63.98 -23.71
CA THR A 476 -45.12 64.46 -25.09
C THR A 476 -43.86 63.87 -25.74
N LYS A 477 -43.84 63.80 -27.08
CA LYS A 477 -42.74 63.21 -27.89
C LYS A 477 -41.50 64.11 -27.89
N GLY A 478 -40.34 63.52 -27.55
CA GLY A 478 -39.05 64.19 -27.36
C GLY A 478 -38.26 63.46 -26.26
N SER A 479 -37.46 64.19 -25.46
CA SER A 479 -37.21 63.77 -24.07
C SER A 479 -38.55 63.54 -23.36
N THR A 480 -38.68 62.59 -22.44
CA THR A 480 -39.94 62.37 -21.72
C THR A 480 -40.30 63.61 -20.91
N ILE A 481 -41.32 64.36 -21.34
CA ILE A 481 -41.83 65.54 -20.65
C ILE A 481 -43.18 65.18 -20.01
N ILE A 482 -43.26 65.27 -18.69
CA ILE A 482 -44.49 65.12 -17.91
C ILE A 482 -45.01 66.51 -17.57
N THR A 483 -46.18 66.87 -18.10
CA THR A 483 -46.83 68.15 -17.80
C THR A 483 -48.05 67.90 -16.91
N PHE A 484 -48.03 68.40 -15.68
CA PHE A 484 -49.17 68.36 -14.76
C PHE A 484 -50.10 69.53 -15.01
N ASP A 485 -51.40 69.28 -15.10
CA ASP A 485 -52.39 70.36 -15.23
C ASP A 485 -52.60 71.13 -13.92
N ASP A 486 -52.98 72.39 -14.05
CA ASP A 486 -53.23 73.28 -12.91
C ASP A 486 -54.33 72.75 -11.97
N MET A 487 -55.35 72.07 -12.49
CA MET A 487 -56.44 71.50 -11.70
C MET A 487 -55.91 70.50 -10.68
N TYR A 488 -55.04 69.58 -11.11
CA TYR A 488 -54.39 68.60 -10.24
C TYR A 488 -53.45 69.28 -9.25
N LEU A 489 -52.59 70.19 -9.73
CA LEU A 489 -51.60 70.89 -8.90
C LEU A 489 -52.26 71.70 -7.76
N ASN A 490 -53.47 72.23 -7.98
CA ASN A 490 -54.24 72.94 -6.95
C ASN A 490 -54.78 72.01 -5.83
N THR A 491 -54.91 70.71 -6.09
CA THR A 491 -55.39 69.74 -5.07
C THR A 491 -54.31 69.37 -4.06
N LEU A 492 -53.03 69.53 -4.41
CA LEU A 492 -51.90 69.21 -3.54
C LEU A 492 -51.79 70.19 -2.37
N ALA A 493 -51.29 69.72 -1.23
CA ALA A 493 -51.03 70.56 -0.06
C ALA A 493 -49.91 71.58 -0.34
N VAL A 494 -49.77 72.61 0.48
CA VAL A 494 -48.62 73.54 0.38
C VAL A 494 -47.39 72.84 0.94
N GLY A 495 -46.30 72.79 0.19
CA GLY A 495 -45.09 72.05 0.59
C GLY A 495 -44.26 71.52 -0.57
N THR A 496 -43.31 70.65 -0.25
CA THR A 496 -42.50 69.92 -1.24
C THR A 496 -43.08 68.54 -1.44
N HIS A 497 -43.33 68.18 -2.69
CA HIS A 497 -43.90 66.91 -3.12
C HIS A 497 -42.85 66.12 -3.91
N HIS A 498 -42.83 64.80 -3.77
CA HIS A 498 -41.89 63.92 -4.47
C HIS A 498 -42.55 63.33 -5.71
N VAL A 499 -41.97 63.58 -6.87
CA VAL A 499 -42.45 63.03 -8.13
C VAL A 499 -41.56 61.85 -8.51
N LYS A 500 -42.18 60.69 -8.76
CA LYS A 500 -41.51 59.52 -9.31
C LYS A 500 -42.14 59.15 -10.64
N VAL A 501 -41.30 59.04 -11.65
CA VAL A 501 -41.70 58.65 -13.00
C VAL A 501 -41.07 57.30 -13.29
N THR A 502 -41.90 56.26 -13.42
CA THR A 502 -41.46 54.88 -13.62
C THR A 502 -41.62 54.49 -15.09
N PHE A 503 -40.52 53.97 -15.65
CA PHE A 503 -40.42 53.40 -16.99
C PHE A 503 -40.30 51.87 -16.89
N LYS A 504 -40.26 51.19 -18.04
CA LYS A 504 -40.15 49.71 -18.09
C LYS A 504 -38.84 49.17 -17.49
N ASP A 505 -37.75 49.91 -17.59
CA ASP A 505 -36.38 49.50 -17.26
C ASP A 505 -35.70 50.41 -16.23
N GLY A 506 -36.42 51.41 -15.70
CA GLY A 506 -35.83 52.43 -14.85
C GLY A 506 -36.85 53.42 -14.31
N TYR A 507 -36.35 54.43 -13.61
CA TYR A 507 -37.18 55.50 -13.04
C TYR A 507 -36.40 56.81 -12.96
N ALA A 508 -37.13 57.92 -12.96
CA ALA A 508 -36.63 59.22 -12.56
C ALA A 508 -37.34 59.68 -11.28
N THR A 509 -36.64 60.39 -10.41
CA THR A 509 -37.22 61.03 -9.23
C THR A 509 -36.84 62.50 -9.21
N THR A 510 -37.76 63.34 -8.76
CA THR A 510 -37.55 64.79 -8.57
C THR A 510 -38.52 65.32 -7.53
N THR A 511 -38.44 66.61 -7.25
CA THR A 511 -39.37 67.32 -6.36
C THR A 511 -40.15 68.39 -7.11
N LEU A 512 -41.33 68.70 -6.57
CA LEU A 512 -42.25 69.76 -7.00
C LEU A 512 -42.62 70.59 -5.76
N ILE A 513 -42.66 71.92 -5.87
CA ILE A 513 -42.96 72.80 -4.73
C ILE A 513 -44.31 73.50 -4.95
N ILE A 514 -45.25 73.37 -4.01
CA ILE A 514 -46.56 74.04 -4.02
C ILE A 514 -46.55 75.19 -3.01
N LYS A 515 -46.87 76.41 -3.46
CA LYS A 515 -46.96 77.63 -2.62
C LYS A 515 -48.35 78.26 -2.67
N GLU A 516 -48.72 78.94 -1.59
CA GLU A 516 -49.93 79.79 -1.56
C GLU A 516 -49.75 81.05 -2.40
N GLN A 517 -50.86 81.54 -2.95
CA GLN A 517 -50.91 82.86 -3.59
C GLN A 517 -50.91 83.96 -2.53
N THR A 518 -49.82 84.73 -2.45
CA THR A 518 -49.74 85.87 -1.55
C THR A 518 -50.55 87.06 -2.09
N LYS A 519 -51.56 87.52 -1.33
CA LYS A 519 -52.22 88.81 -1.54
C LYS A 519 -51.36 89.92 -0.92
N ASP A 520 -50.84 90.82 -1.73
CA ASP A 520 -50.11 92.00 -1.25
C ASP A 520 -51.06 92.96 -0.52
N ASN A 521 -50.79 93.20 0.77
CA ASN A 521 -51.03 94.50 1.41
C ASN A 521 -49.95 94.72 2.48
N ASN A 522 -49.12 95.71 2.19
CA ASN A 522 -48.05 96.24 3.02
C ASN A 522 -48.58 96.81 4.34
N GLU A 523 -47.85 96.57 5.44
CA GLU A 523 -47.16 97.65 6.17
C GLU A 523 -46.14 97.10 7.19
N LYS A 524 -44.86 97.29 6.85
CA LYS A 524 -43.73 97.79 7.67
C LYS A 524 -44.06 98.11 9.15
N LYS A 525 -43.21 97.83 10.14
CA LYS A 525 -41.78 98.20 10.18
C LYS A 525 -41.10 97.67 11.46
N ASP A 526 -39.79 97.41 11.32
CA ASP A 526 -38.71 97.72 12.26
C ASP A 526 -38.59 96.96 13.61
N THR A 527 -37.43 96.52 14.10
CA THR A 527 -36.02 96.73 13.67
C THR A 527 -35.07 95.90 14.58
N ILE A 528 -34.11 95.19 13.95
CA ILE A 528 -32.64 95.18 14.16
C ILE A 528 -32.15 94.91 15.61
N SER A 529 -31.26 93.94 15.90
CA SER A 529 -29.89 93.88 15.39
C SER A 529 -29.14 92.62 15.85
N ASN A 530 -28.41 92.01 14.92
CA ASN A 530 -26.97 91.63 14.96
C ASN A 530 -26.48 90.77 16.12
N ASN A 531 -25.52 89.86 15.99
CA ASN A 531 -24.57 89.31 15.00
C ASN A 531 -23.79 88.30 15.89
N GLN A 532 -23.00 87.33 15.49
CA GLN A 532 -22.42 86.83 14.27
C GLN A 532 -21.80 85.48 14.66
N GLU A 533 -21.80 84.57 13.69
CA GLU A 533 -20.71 83.63 13.37
C GLU A 533 -20.15 82.59 14.36
N ASN A 534 -20.04 81.41 13.73
CA ASN A 534 -18.94 80.46 13.72
C ASN A 534 -19.01 79.21 14.61
N VAL A 535 -19.38 78.12 13.93
CA VAL A 535 -18.57 76.92 13.69
C VAL A 535 -18.10 76.09 14.90
N LYS A 536 -18.31 74.78 14.71
CA LYS A 536 -17.62 73.58 15.26
C LYS A 536 -18.21 72.90 16.50
N ALA A 537 -18.57 71.65 16.24
CA ALA A 537 -18.10 70.44 16.90
C ALA A 537 -18.45 70.18 18.38
N GLU A 538 -19.11 69.03 18.54
CA GLU A 538 -18.88 67.96 19.52
C GLU A 538 -19.19 68.12 21.02
N ASN A 539 -19.82 67.04 21.48
CA ASN A 539 -19.57 66.29 22.73
C ASN A 539 -20.16 66.79 24.06
N LYS A 540 -21.08 66.01 24.64
CA LYS A 540 -20.82 65.03 25.74
C LYS A 540 -22.13 64.41 26.24
N GLN A 541 -22.25 63.07 26.26
CA GLN A 541 -22.14 62.17 27.44
C GLN A 541 -23.28 62.41 28.47
N GLU A 542 -23.98 61.40 29.02
CA GLU A 542 -23.42 60.19 29.64
C GLU A 542 -24.53 59.22 30.18
N VAL A 543 -24.16 57.93 30.40
CA VAL A 543 -24.66 56.92 31.41
C VAL A 543 -25.92 56.08 31.06
N LYS A 544 -26.03 54.73 31.16
CA LYS A 544 -25.27 53.54 31.69
C LYS A 544 -25.82 52.28 30.95
N LYS A 545 -25.03 51.33 30.42
CA LYS A 545 -24.27 50.19 31.02
C LYS A 545 -25.11 48.98 31.47
N VAL A 546 -24.99 47.85 30.74
CA VAL A 546 -24.70 46.50 31.26
C VAL A 546 -23.79 45.77 30.25
N ASN A 547 -22.89 44.94 30.80
CA ASN A 547 -21.72 44.31 30.19
C ASN A 547 -21.80 42.79 30.39
N THR A 548 -21.26 42.01 29.44
CA THR A 548 -20.62 40.67 29.57
C THR A 548 -19.88 40.45 28.24
N GLY A 549 -18.54 40.54 28.15
CA GLY A 549 -17.56 39.48 28.50
C GLY A 549 -17.68 38.32 27.50
N ASP A 550 -16.71 37.89 26.67
CA ASP A 550 -15.25 37.92 26.74
C ASP A 550 -14.61 37.82 25.33
N ASN A 551 -13.38 38.35 25.20
CA ASN A 551 -12.45 38.03 24.13
C ASN A 551 -11.72 36.72 24.45
N THR A 552 -11.56 35.81 23.49
CA THR A 552 -10.48 34.81 23.57
C THR A 552 -9.95 34.40 22.20
N ASN A 553 -8.63 34.46 22.10
CA ASN A 553 -7.81 34.37 20.90
C ASN A 553 -7.67 32.90 20.46
N ILE A 554 -8.49 32.45 19.50
CA ILE A 554 -8.57 31.05 19.02
C ILE A 554 -7.30 30.59 18.28
N ILE A 555 -6.35 31.48 17.99
CA ILE A 555 -5.15 31.16 17.21
C ILE A 555 -4.06 30.47 18.07
N GLY A 556 -4.15 30.52 19.41
CA GLY A 556 -3.16 29.92 20.32
C GLY A 556 -3.38 28.45 20.72
N ILE A 557 -4.60 27.92 20.61
CA ILE A 557 -4.96 26.57 21.11
C ILE A 557 -4.87 25.50 20.01
N THR A 558 -5.02 25.88 18.73
CA THR A 558 -4.89 24.97 17.59
C THR A 558 -3.45 24.56 17.29
N LEU A 559 -2.44 25.34 17.71
CA LEU A 559 -1.02 24.99 17.57
C LEU A 559 -0.52 24.00 18.65
N LEU A 560 -1.24 23.85 19.76
CA LEU A 560 -0.87 22.96 20.86
C LEU A 560 -1.41 21.52 20.67
N LEU A 561 -2.46 21.35 19.84
CA LEU A 561 -3.04 20.05 19.50
C LEU A 561 -2.32 19.33 18.34
N VAL A 562 -1.62 20.06 17.47
CA VAL A 562 -0.84 19.45 16.37
C VAL A 562 0.52 18.93 16.87
N GLY A 563 1.08 19.54 17.93
CA GLY A 563 2.34 19.09 18.54
C GLY A 563 2.24 17.79 19.35
N SER A 564 1.10 17.52 20.00
CA SER A 564 0.93 16.31 20.83
C SER A 564 0.71 15.03 20.01
N LEU A 565 0.16 15.15 18.79
CA LEU A 565 -0.06 14.01 17.90
C LEU A 565 1.25 13.48 17.29
N ILE A 566 2.24 14.37 17.07
CA ILE A 566 3.56 14.00 16.53
C ILE A 566 4.40 13.27 17.60
N VAL A 567 4.27 13.63 18.88
CA VAL A 567 4.95 12.94 20.00
C VAL A 567 4.36 11.55 20.25
N LEU A 568 3.05 11.36 20.08
CA LEU A 568 2.39 10.05 20.18
C LEU A 568 2.79 9.09 19.05
N ILE A 569 2.98 9.57 17.82
CA ILE A 569 3.46 8.75 16.69
C ILE A 569 4.93 8.34 16.89
N TYR A 570 5.75 9.22 17.48
CA TYR A 570 7.15 8.91 17.78
C TYR A 570 7.31 7.91 18.94
N LEU A 571 6.46 7.98 19.97
CA LEU A 571 6.46 7.02 21.08
C LEU A 571 5.92 5.63 20.70
N ASN A 572 4.99 5.55 19.74
CA ASN A 572 4.49 4.25 19.25
C ASN A 572 5.49 3.52 18.34
N LYS A 573 6.33 4.26 17.58
CA LYS A 573 7.43 3.67 16.78
C LYS A 573 8.60 3.13 17.59
N LYS A 574 8.74 3.49 18.87
CA LYS A 574 9.83 3.02 19.75
C LYS A 574 9.48 1.78 20.59
N LYS A 575 8.22 1.32 20.54
CA LYS A 575 7.75 0.09 21.22
C LYS A 575 7.64 -1.13 20.30
N THR A 576 7.93 -0.98 19.01
CA THR A 576 7.90 -2.06 18.00
C THR A 576 9.19 -2.06 17.17
N ALA A 577 10.33 -2.18 17.87
CA ALA A 577 11.62 -2.54 17.31
C ALA A 577 12.36 -3.46 18.29
#